data_AF-A0A316HAK3-F1
#
_entry.id   AF-A0A316HAK3-F1
#
_cell.length_a   1.000
_cell.length_b   1.000
_cell.length_c   1.000
_cell.angle_alpha   90.00
_cell.angle_beta   90.00
_cell.angle_gamma   90.00
#
_symmetry.space_group_name_H-M   'P 1'
#
loop_
_entity.id
_entity.type
_entity.pdbx_description
1 polymer ?
#
loop_
_entity_poly.entity_id
_entity_poly.type
_entity_poly.pdbx_seq_one_letter_code
_entity_poly.pdbx_strand_id
1 'polypeptide(L)'
;MATVSGLVAKWEYFAKDTLGKQIVRSSDSIGANIAEGFGRYDYKENKNFCYFSCGSVIETKGWLKKAKTRNLINEEDYQSLLKELETIL
;
A
#
# COMPACT_ATOMS: atom_id res chain seq x y z
N MET A 1 -7.57 -13.58 2.47
CA MET A 1 -7.23 -12.42 1.60
C MET A 1 -5.73 -12.47 1.35
N ALA A 2 -5.29 -12.25 0.11
CA ALA A 2 -3.87 -12.17 -0.19
C ALA A 2 -3.34 -10.80 0.22
N THR A 3 -2.28 -10.77 1.04
CA THR A 3 -1.60 -9.51 1.38
C THR A 3 -0.75 -9.03 0.21
N VAL A 4 -0.50 -7.71 0.11
CA VAL A 4 0.40 -7.12 -0.91
C VAL A 4 1.76 -7.82 -0.91
N SER A 5 2.35 -8.04 0.28
CA SER A 5 3.62 -8.75 0.43
C SER A 5 3.54 -10.21 -0.04
N GLY A 6 2.44 -10.91 0.25
CA GLY A 6 2.20 -12.28 -0.18
C GLY A 6 2.08 -12.44 -1.70
N LEU A 7 1.53 -11.43 -2.39
CA LEU A 7 1.50 -11.38 -3.86
C LEU A 7 2.90 -11.15 -4.42
N VAL A 8 3.60 -10.13 -3.92
CA VAL A 8 4.95 -9.76 -4.38
C VAL A 8 5.98 -10.87 -4.13
N ALA A 9 5.84 -11.64 -3.06
CA ALA A 9 6.71 -12.77 -2.74
C ALA A 9 6.80 -13.79 -3.90
N LYS A 10 5.73 -13.94 -4.67
CA LYS A 10 5.62 -14.88 -5.80
C LYS A 10 6.19 -14.34 -7.11
N TRP A 11 6.52 -13.04 -7.17
CA TRP A 11 7.03 -12.43 -8.41
C TRP A 11 8.48 -12.80 -8.67
N GLU A 12 8.82 -12.85 -9.96
CA GLU A 12 10.20 -12.94 -10.45
C GLU A 12 11.07 -11.78 -9.97
N TYR A 13 12.38 -12.02 -9.89
CA TYR A 13 13.34 -11.10 -9.28
C TYR A 13 13.21 -9.66 -9.79
N PHE A 14 13.15 -9.46 -11.11
CA PHE A 14 13.07 -8.13 -11.70
C PHE A 14 11.82 -7.35 -11.27
N ALA A 15 10.65 -8.00 -11.30
CA ALA A 15 9.39 -7.37 -10.89
C ALA A 15 9.38 -7.08 -9.39
N LYS A 16 9.91 -8.02 -8.59
CA LYS A 16 10.06 -7.89 -7.14
C LYS A 16 10.99 -6.73 -6.77
N ASP A 17 12.13 -6.60 -7.43
CA ASP A 17 13.13 -5.57 -7.13
C ASP A 17 12.69 -4.16 -7.56
N THR A 18 12.02 -4.05 -8.71
CA THR A 18 11.67 -2.73 -9.27
C THR A 18 10.33 -2.18 -8.79
N LEU A 19 9.29 -3.02 -8.75
CA LEU A 19 7.92 -2.60 -8.39
C LEU A 19 7.51 -3.20 -7.05
N GLY A 20 7.86 -4.46 -6.80
CA GLY A 20 7.49 -5.18 -5.58
C GLY A 20 7.97 -4.49 -4.30
N LYS A 21 9.22 -4.04 -4.27
CA LYS A 21 9.75 -3.25 -3.13
C LYS A 21 8.99 -1.95 -2.91
N GLN A 22 8.58 -1.27 -3.97
CA GLN A 22 7.88 0.02 -3.87
C GLN A 22 6.47 -0.17 -3.31
N ILE A 23 5.70 -1.12 -3.88
CA ILE A 23 4.31 -1.35 -3.45
C ILE A 23 4.21 -1.88 -2.02
N VAL A 24 5.14 -2.76 -1.60
CA VAL A 24 5.16 -3.27 -0.21
C VAL A 24 5.50 -2.15 0.77
N ARG A 25 6.50 -1.32 0.46
CA ARG A 25 6.87 -0.19 1.33
C ARG A 25 5.74 0.82 1.46
N SER A 26 5.11 1.20 0.34
CA SER A 26 4.01 2.14 0.38
C SER A 26 2.80 1.55 1.12
N SER A 27 2.47 0.27 0.94
CA SER A 27 1.35 -0.36 1.64
C SER A 27 1.58 -0.46 3.15
N ASP A 28 2.77 -0.88 3.57
CA ASP A 28 3.10 -1.07 4.98
C ASP A 28 3.19 0.28 5.72
N SER A 29 3.62 1.34 5.01
CA SER A 29 3.68 2.71 5.51
C SER A 29 2.31 3.29 5.89
N ILE A 30 1.21 2.80 5.29
CA ILE A 30 -0.16 3.25 5.63
C ILE A 30 -0.44 2.97 7.11
N GLY A 31 -0.29 1.70 7.51
CA GLY A 31 -0.52 1.27 8.89
C GLY A 31 0.52 1.84 9.86
N ALA A 32 1.79 1.91 9.42
CA ALA A 32 2.87 2.47 10.24
C ALA A 32 2.60 3.94 10.62
N ASN A 33 2.20 4.78 9.67
CA ASN A 33 1.89 6.18 9.94
C ASN A 33 0.67 6.33 10.86
N ILE A 34 -0.39 5.53 10.67
CA ILE A 34 -1.57 5.58 11.55
C ILE A 34 -1.18 5.22 13.00
N ALA A 35 -0.41 4.15 13.18
CA ALA A 35 0.05 3.72 14.49
C ALA A 35 0.99 4.73 15.14
N GLU A 36 1.93 5.30 14.37
CA GLU A 36 2.87 6.30 14.86
C GLU A 36 2.13 7.57 15.30
N GLY A 37 1.22 8.09 14.46
CA GLY A 37 0.40 9.25 14.79
C GLY A 37 -0.42 9.06 16.05
N PHE A 38 -1.07 7.90 16.19
CA PHE A 38 -1.85 7.56 17.37
C PHE A 38 -0.99 7.52 18.64
N GLY A 39 0.24 7.00 18.54
CA GLY A 39 1.19 6.91 19.65
C GLY A 39 1.80 8.24 20.11
N ARG A 40 1.58 9.35 19.39
CA ARG A 40 2.08 10.69 19.79
C ARG A 40 1.24 11.36 20.88
N TYR A 41 0.00 10.93 21.08
CA TYR A 41 -0.94 11.54 22.04
C TYR A 41 -1.16 13.05 21.86
N ASP A 42 -0.82 13.62 20.69
CA ASP A 42 -1.09 15.00 20.30
C ASP A 42 -1.94 15.03 19.03
N TYR A 43 -3.00 15.85 19.04
CA TYR A 43 -3.96 15.92 17.95
C TYR A 43 -3.34 16.45 16.65
N LYS A 44 -2.47 17.47 16.71
CA LYS A 44 -1.88 18.08 15.52
C LYS A 44 -0.87 17.13 14.88
N GLU A 45 -0.06 16.46 15.69
CA GLU A 45 0.86 15.44 15.20
C GLU A 45 0.11 14.25 14.60
N ASN A 46 -0.89 13.70 15.31
CA ASN A 46 -1.69 12.59 14.79
C ASN A 46 -2.32 12.93 13.43
N LYS A 47 -2.87 14.15 13.29
CA LYS A 47 -3.42 14.63 12.02
C LYS A 47 -2.39 14.64 10.89
N ASN A 48 -1.15 15.06 11.16
CA ASN A 48 -0.08 15.06 10.15
C ASN A 48 0.27 13.64 9.71
N PHE A 49 0.35 12.70 10.64
CA PHE A 49 0.59 11.29 10.33
C PHE A 49 -0.56 10.65 9.54
N CYS A 50 -1.81 11.01 9.82
CA CYS A 50 -2.94 10.60 8.97
C CYS A 50 -2.78 11.11 7.52
N TYR A 51 -2.28 12.34 7.32
CA TYR A 51 -2.00 12.82 5.96
C TYR A 51 -0.89 12.03 5.26
N PHE A 52 0.17 11.64 5.98
CA PHE A 52 1.20 10.76 5.43
C PHE A 52 0.63 9.40 5.04
N SER A 53 -0.26 8.83 5.86
CA SER A 53 -0.99 7.61 5.54
C SER A 53 -1.83 7.75 4.27
N CYS A 54 -2.58 8.85 4.11
CA CYS A 54 -3.31 9.13 2.88
C CYS A 54 -2.39 9.22 1.66
N GLY A 55 -1.22 9.84 1.80
CA GLY A 55 -0.18 9.86 0.75
C GLY A 55 0.26 8.45 0.35
N SER A 56 0.53 7.59 1.33
CA SER A 56 0.89 6.19 1.11
C SER A 56 -0.24 5.37 0.46
N VAL A 57 -1.52 5.66 0.76
CA VAL A 57 -2.68 5.04 0.08
C VAL A 57 -2.68 5.38 -1.41
N ILE A 58 -2.55 6.66 -1.76
CA ILE A 58 -2.54 7.11 -3.17
C ILE A 58 -1.36 6.52 -3.93
N GLU A 59 -0.18 6.49 -3.31
CA GLU A 59 1.00 5.86 -3.88
C GLU A 59 0.78 4.36 -4.14
N THR A 60 0.23 3.64 -3.16
CA THR A 60 -0.07 2.20 -3.28
C THR A 60 -1.07 1.93 -4.41
N LYS A 61 -2.13 2.75 -4.55
CA LYS A 61 -3.06 2.67 -5.69
C LYS A 61 -2.34 2.83 -7.03
N GLY A 62 -1.40 3.78 -7.12
CA GLY A 62 -0.57 3.99 -8.30
C GLY A 62 0.29 2.77 -8.65
N TRP A 63 0.91 2.14 -7.65
CA TRP A 63 1.72 0.93 -7.85
C TRP A 63 0.86 -0.29 -8.22
N LEU A 64 -0.32 -0.47 -7.61
CA LEU A 64 -1.28 -1.51 -7.99
C LEU A 64 -1.70 -1.39 -9.45
N LYS A 65 -2.00 -0.17 -9.91
CA LYS A 65 -2.36 0.09 -11.31
C LYS A 65 -1.21 -0.32 -12.24
N LYS A 66 0.03 0.04 -11.91
CA LYS A 66 1.21 -0.38 -12.69
C LYS A 66 1.42 -1.90 -12.67
N ALA A 67 1.21 -2.55 -11.52
CA ALA A 67 1.32 -4.00 -11.39
C ALA A 67 0.31 -4.72 -12.30
N LYS A 68 -0.94 -4.25 -12.31
CA LYS A 68 -1.99 -4.74 -13.22
C LYS A 68 -1.62 -4.50 -14.69
N THR A 69 -1.18 -3.30 -15.07
CA THR A 69 -0.75 -3.02 -16.45
C THR A 69 0.42 -3.90 -16.90
N ARG A 70 1.27 -4.36 -15.96
CA ARG A 70 2.37 -5.29 -16.22
C ARG A 70 1.96 -6.77 -16.11
N ASN A 71 0.66 -7.07 -15.94
CA ASN A 71 0.13 -8.42 -15.75
C ASN A 71 0.77 -9.18 -14.57
N LEU A 72 1.18 -8.47 -13.51
CA LEU A 72 1.78 -9.07 -12.30
C LEU A 72 0.74 -9.52 -11.27
N ILE A 73 -0.51 -9.06 -11.43
CA ILE A 73 -1.68 -9.42 -10.63
C ILE A 73 -2.88 -9.55 -11.57
N ASN A 74 -3.85 -10.40 -11.20
CA ASN A 74 -5.10 -10.55 -11.95
C ASN A 74 -6.11 -9.43 -11.59
N GLU A 75 -7.24 -9.43 -12.28
CA GLU A 75 -8.30 -8.44 -12.06
C GLU A 75 -8.89 -8.56 -10.65
N GLU A 76 -9.10 -9.79 -10.18
CA GLU A 76 -9.72 -10.08 -8.90
C GLU A 76 -8.90 -9.53 -7.73
N ASP A 77 -7.60 -9.81 -7.70
CA ASP A 77 -6.65 -9.33 -6.69
C ASP A 77 -6.56 -7.80 -6.73
N TYR A 78 -6.50 -7.21 -7.93
CA TYR A 78 -6.45 -5.76 -8.10
C TYR A 78 -7.69 -5.07 -7.52
N GLN A 79 -8.90 -5.56 -7.85
CA GLN A 79 -10.15 -4.98 -7.37
C GLN A 79 -10.33 -5.19 -5.87
N SER A 80 -9.96 -6.37 -5.34
CA SER A 80 -9.99 -6.65 -3.90
C SER A 80 -9.12 -5.66 -3.13
N LEU A 81 -7.87 -5.48 -3.56
CA LEU A 81 -6.93 -4.56 -2.89
C LEU A 81 -7.34 -3.09 -3.02
N LEU A 82 -7.89 -2.69 -4.17
CA LEU A 82 -8.42 -1.33 -4.31
C LEU A 82 -9.58 -1.06 -3.36
N LYS A 83 -10.50 -2.03 -3.23
CA LYS A 83 -11.63 -1.94 -2.31
C LYS A 83 -11.16 -1.84 -0.87
N GLU A 84 -10.12 -2.59 -0.48
CA GLU A 84 -9.50 -2.47 0.85
C GLU A 84 -8.88 -1.09 1.06
N LEU A 85 -8.21 -0.51 0.07
CA LEU A 85 -7.64 0.84 0.19
C LEU A 85 -8.70 1.95 0.25
N GLU A 86 -9.89 1.72 -0.28
CA GLU A 86 -11.01 2.67 -0.21
C GLU A 86 -11.66 2.75 1.17
N THR A 87 -11.52 1.73 2.02
CA THR A 87 -12.06 1.78 3.39
C THR A 87 -11.18 2.57 4.35
N ILE A 88 -9.94 2.89 3.96
CA ILE A 88 -8.97 3.65 4.75
C ILE A 88 -9.17 5.16 4.60
N LEU A 89 -9.73 5.59 3.46
CA LEU A 89 -10.06 6.99 3.14
C LEU A 89 -11.47 7.34 3.61
#